data_AF-A0A423VKB2-F1
#
_entry.id   AF-A0A423VKB2-F1
#
_cell.length_a   1.000
_cell.length_b   1.000
_cell.length_c   1.000
_cell.angle_alpha   90.00
_cell.angle_beta   90.00
_cell.angle_gamma   90.00
#
_symmetry.space_group_name_H-M   'P 1'
#
loop_
_entity.id
_entity.type
_entity.pdbx_description
1 polymer ?
#
loop_
_entity_poly.entity_id
_entity_poly.type
_entity_poly.pdbx_seq_one_letter_code
_entity_poly.pdbx_strand_id
1 'polypeptide(L)'
;MAGTFLLALYISGPLAIEIYAFHDNEYQSDNYATEWPVKAHTEAKLHAVRSRILRRINARSQGLLEGKGGSVEFLYRTVRDFLRTSEMRQYLTSKLPAQFDPAFSLITAYLAMIKSTDFSNGTASIWDTSPMPVRREAPGDNRGFLIFA
;
A
#
# COMPACT_ATOMS: atom_id res chain seq x y z
N MET A 1 -1.47 -2.15 -13.33
CA MET A 1 0.00 -2.23 -13.10
C MET A 1 0.64 -0.86 -13.22
N ALA A 2 0.51 -0.16 -14.36
CA ALA A 2 1.05 1.20 -14.50
C ALA A 2 0.49 2.19 -13.47
N GLY A 3 -0.81 2.12 -13.17
CA GLY A 3 -1.46 2.96 -12.14
C GLY A 3 -0.80 2.81 -10.77
N THR A 4 -0.51 1.57 -10.36
CA THR A 4 0.21 1.27 -9.10
C THR A 4 1.54 2.00 -9.00
N PHE A 5 2.34 2.00 -10.08
CA PHE A 5 3.61 2.74 -10.09
C PHE A 5 3.39 4.25 -10.08
N LEU A 6 2.42 4.76 -10.84
CA LEU A 6 2.13 6.20 -10.85
C LEU A 6 1.66 6.71 -9.48
N LEU A 7 0.86 5.94 -8.74
CA LEU A 7 0.49 6.29 -7.36
C LEU A 7 1.72 6.35 -6.44
N ALA A 8 2.59 5.33 -6.50
CA ALA A 8 3.82 5.27 -5.72
C ALA A 8 4.82 6.39 -6.09
N LEU A 9 4.82 6.85 -7.35
CA LEU A 9 5.66 7.94 -7.82
C LEU A 9 5.12 9.32 -7.44
N TYR A 10 3.79 9.46 -7.42
CA TYR A 10 3.10 10.71 -7.09
C TYR A 10 3.32 11.13 -5.64
N ILE A 11 3.40 10.16 -4.73
CA ILE A 11 3.62 10.42 -3.30
C ILE A 11 5.12 10.43 -2.98
N SER A 12 5.52 11.34 -2.08
CA SER A 12 6.92 11.48 -1.66
C SER A 12 7.40 10.34 -0.75
N GLY A 13 6.51 9.73 0.03
CA GLY A 13 6.79 8.64 0.96
C GLY A 13 6.04 7.33 0.69
N PRO A 14 6.13 6.36 1.60
CA PRO A 14 5.40 5.10 1.52
C PRO A 14 3.89 5.31 1.53
N LEU A 15 3.17 4.47 0.80
CA LEU A 15 1.71 4.55 0.69
C LEU A 15 1.07 3.33 1.37
N ALA A 16 0.04 3.54 2.20
CA ALA A 16 -0.65 2.47 2.90
C ALA A 16 -1.16 1.38 1.94
N ILE A 17 -1.05 0.11 2.34
CA ILE A 17 -1.44 -1.04 1.50
C ILE A 17 -2.92 -0.97 1.09
N GLU A 18 -3.76 -0.46 1.98
CA GLU A 18 -5.19 -0.27 1.80
C GLU A 18 -5.51 0.65 0.62
N ILE A 19 -4.69 1.68 0.39
CA ILE A 19 -4.90 2.60 -0.73
C ILE A 19 -4.78 1.87 -2.06
N TYR A 20 -3.84 0.94 -2.18
CA TYR A 20 -3.75 0.07 -3.37
C TYR A 20 -4.93 -0.90 -3.47
N ALA A 21 -5.49 -1.33 -2.34
CA ALA A 21 -6.71 -2.14 -2.32
C ALA A 21 -7.91 -1.38 -2.88
N PHE A 22 -8.05 -0.11 -2.52
CA PHE A 22 -9.14 0.74 -3.00
C PHE A 22 -8.94 1.17 -4.44
N HIS A 23 -7.71 1.49 -4.86
CA HIS A 23 -7.40 1.77 -6.26
C HIS A 23 -7.71 0.58 -7.19
N ASP A 24 -7.55 -0.67 -6.72
CA ASP A 24 -7.96 -1.85 -7.49
C ASP A 24 -9.47 -1.86 -7.83
N ASN A 25 -10.32 -1.15 -7.07
CA ASN A 25 -11.77 -1.04 -7.34
C ASN A 25 -12.11 0.00 -8.41
N GLU A 26 -11.24 0.98 -8.63
CA GLU A 26 -11.42 2.02 -9.68
C GLU A 26 -11.47 1.40 -11.08
N TYR A 27 -10.82 0.25 -11.28
CA TYR A 27 -10.91 -0.51 -12.53
C TYR A 27 -12.28 -1.18 -12.75
N GLN A 28 -13.17 -1.20 -11.75
CA GLN A 28 -14.49 -1.83 -11.82
C GLN A 28 -15.62 -0.82 -11.89
N SER A 29 -15.49 0.32 -11.20
CA SER A 29 -16.50 1.38 -11.18
C SER A 29 -15.84 2.74 -10.90
N ASP A 30 -16.14 3.74 -11.71
CA ASP A 30 -15.63 5.10 -11.54
C ASP A 30 -16.15 5.75 -10.25
N ASN A 31 -17.36 5.39 -9.81
CA ASN A 31 -18.02 5.97 -8.63
C ASN A 31 -17.86 5.14 -7.35
N TYR A 32 -16.96 4.15 -7.35
CA TYR A 32 -16.87 3.15 -6.27
C TYR A 32 -16.73 3.79 -4.88
N ALA A 33 -15.96 4.87 -4.73
CA ALA A 33 -15.74 5.48 -3.42
C ALA A 33 -16.97 6.23 -2.91
N THR A 34 -17.75 6.84 -3.80
CA THR A 34 -19.00 7.53 -3.45
C THR A 34 -20.07 6.54 -3.04
N GLU A 35 -20.15 5.41 -3.74
CA GLU A 35 -21.08 4.31 -3.45
C GLU A 35 -20.60 3.40 -2.30
N TRP A 36 -19.32 3.53 -1.90
CA TRP A 36 -18.74 2.69 -0.86
C TRP A 36 -19.51 2.84 0.46
N PRO A 37 -19.90 1.73 1.11
CA PRO A 37 -20.64 1.77 2.36
C PRO A 37 -19.79 2.35 3.49
N VAL A 38 -20.42 3.16 4.35
CA VAL A 38 -19.81 3.63 5.60
C VAL A 38 -19.88 2.49 6.61
N LYS A 39 -18.84 1.67 6.66
CA LYS A 39 -18.77 0.52 7.56
C LYS A 39 -17.33 0.16 7.90
N ALA A 40 -17.03 0.26 9.20
CA ALA A 40 -15.77 -0.18 9.76
C ALA A 40 -15.40 -1.60 9.34
N HIS A 41 -14.17 -1.79 8.88
CA HIS A 41 -13.61 -3.12 8.67
C HIS A 41 -13.05 -3.68 9.97
N THR A 42 -13.30 -4.98 10.20
CA THR A 42 -12.65 -5.69 11.31
C THR A 42 -11.18 -5.91 11.00
N GLU A 43 -10.33 -5.99 12.04
CA GLU A 43 -8.89 -6.22 11.87
C GLU A 43 -8.60 -7.50 11.06
N ALA A 44 -9.36 -8.58 11.30
CA ALA A 44 -9.23 -9.83 10.54
C ALA A 44 -9.49 -9.63 9.03
N LYS A 45 -10.47 -8.77 8.68
CA LYS A 45 -10.77 -8.43 7.28
C LYS A 45 -9.65 -7.58 6.68
N LEU A 46 -9.13 -6.60 7.42
CA LEU A 46 -8.00 -5.77 6.98
C LEU A 46 -6.75 -6.61 6.74
N HIS A 47 -6.42 -7.53 7.65
CA HIS A 47 -5.30 -8.44 7.49
C HIS A 47 -5.43 -9.30 6.21
N ALA A 48 -6.60 -9.90 5.98
CA ALA A 48 -6.84 -10.68 4.77
C ALA A 48 -6.73 -9.84 3.48
N VAL A 49 -7.22 -8.60 3.51
CA VAL A 49 -7.08 -7.66 2.40
C VAL A 49 -5.61 -7.31 2.16
N ARG A 50 -4.85 -6.95 3.21
CA ARG A 50 -3.42 -6.62 3.12
C ARG A 50 -2.62 -7.75 2.48
N SER A 51 -2.77 -8.99 2.97
CA SER A 51 -2.06 -10.15 2.40
C SER A 51 -2.37 -10.36 0.92
N ARG A 52 -3.65 -10.23 0.53
CA ARG A 52 -4.08 -10.36 -0.87
C ARG A 52 -3.45 -9.29 -1.76
N ILE A 53 -3.46 -8.03 -1.29
CA ILE A 53 -2.95 -6.90 -2.06
C ILE A 53 -1.44 -6.94 -2.19
N LEU A 54 -0.70 -7.27 -1.13
CA LEU A 54 0.75 -7.44 -1.22
C LEU A 54 1.15 -8.51 -2.23
N ARG A 55 0.44 -9.65 -2.26
CA ARG A 55 0.67 -10.69 -3.28
C ARG A 55 0.42 -10.16 -4.69
N ARG A 56 -0.64 -9.38 -4.90
CA ARG A 56 -0.95 -8.76 -6.20
C ARG A 56 0.08 -7.72 -6.61
N ILE A 57 0.50 -6.88 -5.67
CA ILE A 57 1.54 -5.87 -5.91
C ILE A 57 2.81 -6.59 -6.31
N ASN A 58 3.28 -7.58 -5.56
CA ASN A 58 4.50 -8.32 -5.89
C ASN A 58 4.39 -9.01 -7.26
N ALA A 59 3.28 -9.70 -7.54
CA ALA A 59 3.08 -10.36 -8.84
C ALA A 59 3.08 -9.38 -10.03
N ARG A 60 2.56 -8.16 -9.84
CA ARG A 60 2.53 -7.13 -10.88
C ARG A 60 3.85 -6.35 -10.96
N SER A 61 4.48 -6.08 -9.82
CA SER A 61 5.69 -5.25 -9.74
C SER A 61 6.96 -6.05 -9.96
N GLN A 62 6.92 -7.38 -9.92
CA GLN A 62 8.09 -8.26 -10.06
C GLN A 62 9.20 -7.89 -9.07
N GLY A 63 8.81 -7.57 -7.83
CA GLY A 63 9.74 -7.16 -6.76
C GLY A 63 10.19 -5.70 -6.81
N LEU A 64 9.68 -4.87 -7.72
CA LEU A 64 10.02 -3.43 -7.77
C LEU A 64 9.35 -2.61 -6.66
N LEU A 65 8.23 -3.12 -6.12
CA LEU A 65 7.53 -2.58 -4.96
C LEU A 65 7.41 -3.68 -3.90
N GLU A 66 7.65 -3.32 -2.64
CA GLU A 66 7.53 -4.21 -1.50
C GLU A 66 6.62 -3.65 -0.41
N GLY A 67 6.03 -4.54 0.39
CA GLY A 67 5.24 -4.18 1.56
C GLY A 67 6.11 -4.14 2.82
N LYS A 68 6.09 -3.02 3.55
CA LYS A 68 6.85 -2.84 4.79
C LYS A 68 6.10 -1.96 5.77
N GLY A 69 5.96 -2.44 7.01
CA GLY A 69 5.33 -1.68 8.10
C GLY A 69 3.91 -1.18 7.78
N GLY A 70 3.10 -1.96 7.07
CA GLY A 70 1.74 -1.56 6.67
C GLY A 70 1.67 -0.65 5.43
N SER A 71 2.81 -0.28 4.85
CA SER A 71 2.91 0.55 3.66
C SER A 71 3.58 -0.20 2.51
N VAL A 72 3.54 0.39 1.31
CA VAL A 72 4.24 -0.09 0.12
C VAL A 72 5.27 0.94 -0.29
N GLU A 73 6.49 0.49 -0.51
CA GLU A 73 7.62 1.31 -0.94
C GLU A 73 8.37 0.70 -2.13
N PHE A 74 9.18 1.51 -2.81
CA PHE A 74 10.10 1.02 -3.82
C PHE A 74 11.25 0.29 -3.14
N LEU A 75 11.51 -0.95 -3.57
CA LEU A 75 12.62 -1.75 -3.05
C LEU A 75 13.97 -1.07 -3.30
N TYR A 76 14.11 -0.42 -4.46
CA TYR A 76 15.34 0.28 -4.84
C TYR A 76 15.06 1.73 -5.23
N ARG A 77 15.81 2.66 -4.65
CA ARG A 77 15.77 4.08 -5.02
C ARG A 77 16.06 4.29 -6.52
N THR A 78 17.00 3.53 -7.08
CA THR A 78 17.35 3.62 -8.51
C THR A 78 16.18 3.26 -9.42
N VAL A 79 15.34 2.30 -9.04
CA VAL A 79 14.11 1.96 -9.76
C VAL A 79 13.13 3.13 -9.71
N ARG A 80 12.94 3.74 -8.54
CA ARG A 80 12.09 4.93 -8.40
C ARG A 80 12.57 6.07 -9.28
N ASP A 81 13.87 6.36 -9.25
CA ASP A 81 14.48 7.45 -10.01
C ASP A 81 14.39 7.20 -11.53
N PHE A 82 14.58 5.95 -11.98
CA PHE A 82 14.37 5.56 -13.37
C PHE A 82 12.92 5.73 -13.82
N LEU A 83 11.95 5.31 -13.00
CA LEU A 83 10.53 5.46 -13.35
C LEU A 83 10.04 6.91 -13.29
N ARG A 84 10.80 7.82 -12.66
CA ARG A 84 10.51 9.26 -12.63
C ARG A 84 10.92 10.00 -13.90
N THR A 85 11.74 9.42 -14.78
CA THR A 85 12.15 10.12 -16.01
C THR A 85 10.94 10.40 -16.90
N SER A 86 11.04 11.43 -17.74
CA SER A 86 9.97 11.83 -18.66
C SER A 86 9.50 10.68 -19.55
N GLU A 87 10.45 9.91 -20.07
CA GLU A 87 10.21 8.80 -20.99
C GLU A 87 9.43 7.69 -20.28
N MET A 88 9.81 7.33 -19.05
CA MET A 88 9.14 6.28 -18.29
C MET A 88 7.80 6.72 -17.75
N ARG A 89 7.65 7.98 -17.35
CA ARG A 89 6.34 8.54 -17.01
C ARG A 89 5.40 8.52 -18.21
N GLN A 90 5.87 8.90 -19.39
CA GLN A 90 5.08 8.84 -20.62
C GLN A 90 4.72 7.40 -20.98
N TYR A 91 5.68 6.47 -20.87
CA TYR A 91 5.44 5.05 -21.08
C TYR A 91 4.36 4.51 -20.14
N LEU A 92 4.48 4.74 -18.83
CA LEU A 92 3.48 4.30 -17.84
C LEU A 92 2.10 4.91 -18.12
N THR A 93 2.04 6.21 -18.43
CA THR A 93 0.79 6.90 -18.74
C THR A 93 0.14 6.35 -20.01
N SER A 94 0.92 5.98 -21.02
CA SER A 94 0.41 5.35 -22.26
C SER A 94 -0.25 3.99 -22.06
N LYS A 95 -0.03 3.34 -20.90
CA LYS A 95 -0.65 2.05 -20.53
C LYS A 95 -1.95 2.22 -19.75
N LEU A 96 -2.40 3.45 -19.52
CA LEU A 96 -3.59 3.78 -18.76
C LEU A 96 -4.61 4.51 -19.64
N PRO A 97 -5.89 4.60 -19.21
CA PRO A 97 -6.86 5.45 -19.87
C PRO A 97 -6.36 6.89 -19.98
N ALA A 98 -6.72 7.57 -21.07
CA ALA A 98 -6.25 8.94 -21.36
C ALA A 98 -6.55 9.97 -20.25
N GLN A 99 -7.53 9.68 -19.39
CA GLN A 99 -8.01 10.56 -18.32
C GLN A 99 -7.52 10.11 -16.93
N PHE A 100 -6.58 9.17 -16.84
CA PHE A 100 -6.05 8.74 -15.55
C PHE A 100 -5.28 9.87 -14.86
N ASP A 101 -5.77 10.28 -13.68
CA ASP A 101 -5.09 11.23 -12.80
C ASP A 101 -4.75 10.55 -11.46
N PRO A 102 -3.44 10.36 -11.15
CA PRO A 102 -3.04 9.75 -9.90
C PRO A 102 -3.51 10.55 -8.67
N ALA A 103 -3.65 11.87 -8.76
CA ALA A 103 -4.13 12.69 -7.65
C ALA A 103 -5.59 12.35 -7.32
N PHE A 104 -6.43 12.33 -8.35
CA PHE A 104 -7.84 11.97 -8.23
C PHE A 104 -8.03 10.52 -7.74
N SER A 105 -7.30 9.56 -8.30
CA SER A 105 -7.33 8.17 -7.85
C SER A 105 -6.96 8.02 -6.38
N LEU A 106 -5.95 8.78 -5.90
CA LEU A 106 -5.59 8.80 -4.49
C LEU A 106 -6.70 9.35 -3.61
N ILE A 107 -7.26 10.51 -3.95
CA ILE A 107 -8.34 11.13 -3.16
C ILE A 107 -9.53 10.17 -3.04
N THR A 108 -9.90 9.54 -4.15
CA THR A 108 -10.99 8.55 -4.21
C THR A 108 -10.68 7.34 -3.33
N ALA A 109 -9.45 6.83 -3.35
CA ALA A 109 -9.03 5.74 -2.49
C ALA A 109 -9.01 6.12 -0.99
N TYR A 110 -8.53 7.32 -0.65
CA TYR A 110 -8.57 7.86 0.71
C TYR A 110 -10.01 8.03 1.20
N LEU A 111 -10.92 8.49 0.35
CA LEU A 111 -12.34 8.61 0.69
C LEU A 111 -12.95 7.25 1.07
N ALA A 112 -12.71 6.22 0.25
CA ALA A 112 -13.18 4.87 0.55
C ALA A 112 -12.55 4.31 1.84
N MET A 113 -11.28 4.62 2.09
CA MET A 113 -10.59 4.24 3.32
C MET A 113 -11.20 4.92 4.56
N ILE A 114 -11.46 6.24 4.49
CA ILE A 114 -12.11 7.00 5.56
C ILE A 114 -13.49 6.40 5.88
N LYS A 115 -14.29 6.09 4.85
CA LYS A 115 -15.60 5.43 5.02
C LYS A 115 -15.51 4.03 5.64
N SER A 116 -14.35 3.38 5.53
CA SER A 116 -14.09 2.05 6.08
C SER A 116 -13.39 2.07 7.44
N THR A 117 -13.07 3.27 7.95
CA THR A 117 -12.36 3.48 9.21
C THR A 117 -13.35 3.76 10.33
N ASP A 118 -13.14 3.11 11.48
CA ASP A 118 -13.82 3.49 12.71
C ASP A 118 -12.98 4.53 13.46
N PHE A 119 -13.53 5.72 13.67
CA PHE A 119 -12.85 6.80 14.40
C PHE A 119 -13.25 6.84 15.88
N SER A 120 -14.26 6.07 16.32
CA SER A 120 -14.79 6.19 17.69
C SER A 120 -13.85 5.62 18.75
N ASN A 121 -12.96 4.69 18.39
CA ASN A 121 -12.17 3.93 19.36
C ASN A 121 -10.81 4.56 19.69
N GLY A 122 -10.49 5.76 19.21
CA GLY A 122 -9.22 6.46 19.49
C GLY A 122 -7.95 5.78 18.95
N THR A 123 -8.04 4.51 18.52
CA THR A 123 -7.00 3.76 17.83
C THR A 123 -7.11 4.02 16.34
N ALA A 124 -6.51 5.11 15.90
CA ALA A 124 -6.22 5.37 14.49
C ALA A 124 -5.14 4.40 13.95
N SER A 125 -5.28 3.09 14.18
CA SER A 125 -4.30 2.06 13.82
C SER A 125 -4.13 1.89 12.30
N ILE A 126 -5.02 2.48 11.50
CA ILE A 126 -4.97 2.46 10.03
C ILE A 126 -4.02 3.54 9.48
N TRP A 127 -3.74 4.58 10.27
CA TRP A 127 -2.83 5.68 9.93
C TRP A 127 -1.45 5.52 10.59
N ASP A 128 -1.31 4.56 11.50
CA ASP A 128 -0.03 4.26 12.13
C ASP A 128 0.86 3.48 11.15
N THR A 129 1.65 4.21 10.36
CA THR A 129 2.72 3.67 9.53
C THR A 129 3.93 3.22 10.36
N SER A 130 3.84 3.22 11.70
CA SER A 130 4.88 2.62 12.52
C SER A 130 5.00 1.14 12.19
N PRO A 131 6.23 0.60 12.07
CA PRO A 131 6.40 -0.83 11.93
C PRO A 131 5.71 -1.51 13.11
N MET A 132 4.84 -2.48 12.80
CA MET A 132 4.24 -3.38 13.79
C MET A 132 5.28 -3.70 14.86
N PRO A 133 4.97 -3.56 16.16
CA PRO A 133 5.92 -3.92 17.19
C PRO A 133 6.33 -5.37 16.94
N VAL A 134 7.61 -5.57 16.62
CA VAL A 134 8.21 -6.90 16.54
C VAL A 134 7.85 -7.57 17.87
N ARG A 135 7.10 -8.67 17.80
CA ARG A 135 6.71 -9.45 18.96
C ARG A 135 8.01 -9.75 19.71
N ARG A 136 8.27 -9.05 20.81
CA ARG A 136 9.41 -9.35 21.69
C ARG A 136 9.17 -10.78 22.13
N GLU A 137 10.01 -11.70 21.67
CA GLU A 137 10.06 -13.03 22.26
C GLU A 137 10.26 -12.86 23.76
N ALA A 138 9.52 -13.65 24.53
CA ALA A 138 9.56 -13.59 25.99
C ALA A 138 11.00 -13.82 26.47
N PRO A 139 11.44 -13.16 27.56
CA PRO A 139 12.78 -13.35 28.07
C PRO A 139 12.85 -14.72 28.76
N GLY A 140 13.51 -15.68 28.12
CA GLY A 140 13.83 -16.95 28.76
C GLY A 140 14.13 -18.08 27.79
N ASP A 141 15.37 -18.16 27.33
CA ASP A 141 16.22 -19.33 27.61
C ASP A 141 17.66 -19.01 27.17
N ASN A 142 18.48 -18.59 28.14
CA ASN A 142 19.89 -18.33 27.93
C ASN A 142 20.66 -19.65 28.08
N ARG A 143 20.80 -20.41 27.00
CA ARG A 143 21.74 -21.54 26.93
C ARG A 143 22.50 -21.56 25.60
N GLY A 144 23.62 -20.85 25.62
CA GLY A 144 24.92 -21.31 25.14
C GLY A 144 25.01 -21.79 23.69
N PHE A 145 25.55 -20.93 22.82
CA PHE A 145 26.43 -21.39 21.76
C PHE A 145 27.71 -20.56 21.78
N LEU A 146 28.76 -21.17 22.32
CA LEU A 146 30.15 -20.77 22.13
C LEU A 146 30.51 -21.04 20.68
N ILE A 147 31.03 -20.03 19.97
CA ILE A 147 31.84 -20.25 18.77
C ILE A 147 33.21 -19.68 19.10
N PHE A 148 34.17 -20.57 19.34
CA PHE A 148 35.59 -20.26 19.24
C PHE A 148 35.96 -20.12 17.75
N ALA A 149 36.95 -19.26 17.53
CA ALA A 149 37.56 -18.86 16.27
C ALA A 149 37.93 -19.99 15.30
#